data_AF-K6UP20-F1
#
_entry.id   AF-K6UP20-F1
#
_cell.length_a   1.000
_cell.length_b   1.000
_cell.length_c   1.000
_cell.angle_alpha   90.00
_cell.angle_beta   90.00
_cell.angle_gamma   90.00
#
_symmetry.space_group_name_H-M   'P 1'
#
loop_
_entity.id
_entity.type
_entity.pdbx_description
1 polymer ?
#
loop_
_entity_poly.entity_id
_entity_poly.type
_entity_poly.pdbx_seq_one_letter_code
_entity_poly.pdbx_strand_id
1 'polypeptide(L)'
;MGCKGGIESDSYDFFDVIENYINKAKDAQQNSASGDISFYCDIFSSEWESEFGNITIAKRTCEEIVKLYKSLDNLKSETSSADYKNDCGFFNYWVNFKIAESRSNGSDCIKDIYEGIGIEVYFTDSDISTDSDISTDSDTNYIDIYDINKDDLNKMNILHSLYEKYIELNAIIYNKIDLDKQSFLSISTACCNDYIKASYICNGGNHNNDNRQFCTHLQSFKSKYEELYNKVDAKGTEYSNNFIKLSECKKTNTMSTVLIGTTAALIPLFGLLYKVNEINFIF
;
A
#
# COMPACT_ATOMS: atom_id res chain seq x y z
N MET A 1 5.84 13.26 23.76
CA MET A 1 5.27 11.93 24.11
C MET A 1 5.75 10.95 23.05
N GLY A 2 6.04 9.70 23.38
CA GLY A 2 6.44 8.72 22.36
C GLY A 2 5.23 8.13 21.66
N CYS A 3 5.30 7.91 20.36
CA CYS A 3 4.24 7.24 19.59
C CYS A 3 4.14 5.79 20.03
N LYS A 4 2.97 5.38 20.53
CA LYS A 4 2.73 3.99 20.94
C LYS A 4 2.19 3.23 19.73
N GLY A 5 3.11 2.70 18.92
CA GLY A 5 2.74 1.86 17.78
C GLY A 5 2.07 0.56 18.23
N GLY A 6 1.07 0.11 17.48
CA GLY A 6 0.30 -1.10 17.74
C GLY A 6 -0.11 -1.83 16.47
N ILE A 7 -0.71 -3.00 16.65
CA ILE A 7 -1.42 -3.71 15.60
C ILE A 7 -2.69 -4.30 16.20
N GLU A 8 -3.80 -4.20 15.47
CA GLU A 8 -5.07 -4.81 15.84
C GLU A 8 -5.14 -6.24 15.30
N SER A 9 -6.09 -7.02 15.83
CA SER A 9 -6.17 -8.44 15.48
C SER A 9 -6.56 -8.72 14.03
N ASP A 10 -7.19 -7.77 13.36
CA ASP A 10 -7.72 -7.83 11.99
C ASP A 10 -6.96 -6.90 11.02
N SER A 11 -5.84 -6.29 11.43
CA SER A 11 -5.08 -5.36 10.60
C SER A 11 -4.50 -5.96 9.31
N TYR A 12 -4.49 -7.29 9.16
CA TYR A 12 -4.06 -7.95 7.91
C TYR A 12 -5.21 -8.48 7.06
N ASP A 13 -6.46 -8.46 7.54
CA ASP A 13 -7.59 -9.13 6.86
C ASP A 13 -7.86 -8.57 5.46
N PHE A 14 -7.57 -7.28 5.24
CA PHE A 14 -7.65 -6.64 3.93
C PHE A 14 -6.74 -7.31 2.87
N PHE A 15 -5.72 -8.08 3.27
CA PHE A 15 -4.86 -8.81 2.34
C PHE A 15 -5.59 -9.90 1.55
N ASP A 16 -6.75 -10.35 2.02
CA ASP A 16 -7.55 -11.35 1.30
C ASP A 16 -8.15 -10.77 0.02
N VAL A 17 -8.40 -9.45 -0.01
CA VAL A 17 -8.98 -8.70 -1.15
C VAL A 17 -8.11 -7.53 -1.64
N ILE A 18 -6.82 -7.52 -1.29
CA ILE A 18 -5.84 -6.46 -1.57
C ILE A 18 -5.74 -5.99 -3.02
N GLU A 19 -6.03 -6.87 -3.98
CA GLU A 19 -5.96 -6.54 -5.40
C GLU A 19 -6.88 -5.37 -5.76
N ASN A 20 -8.06 -5.28 -5.12
CA ASN A 20 -8.99 -4.17 -5.31
C ASN A 20 -8.42 -2.86 -4.75
N TYR A 21 -7.77 -2.93 -3.59
CA TYR A 21 -7.21 -1.77 -2.91
C TYR A 21 -5.97 -1.20 -3.59
N ILE A 22 -5.08 -2.06 -4.12
CA ILE A 22 -3.91 -1.64 -4.89
C ILE A 22 -4.34 -0.79 -6.10
N ASN A 23 -5.39 -1.18 -6.81
CA ASN A 23 -5.87 -0.42 -7.95
C ASN A 23 -6.43 0.95 -7.53
N LYS A 24 -7.25 1.00 -6.47
CA LYS A 24 -7.75 2.28 -5.90
C LYS A 24 -6.62 3.21 -5.47
N ALA A 25 -5.59 2.66 -4.83
CA ALA A 25 -4.41 3.40 -4.42
C ALA A 25 -3.60 3.95 -5.61
N LYS A 26 -3.42 3.14 -6.67
CA LYS A 26 -2.79 3.59 -7.92
C LYS A 26 -3.58 4.71 -8.59
N ASP A 27 -4.90 4.62 -8.61
CA ASP A 27 -5.76 5.66 -9.18
C ASP A 27 -5.71 6.95 -8.35
N ALA A 28 -5.66 6.86 -7.02
CA ALA A 28 -5.51 8.01 -6.13
C ALA A 28 -4.18 8.76 -6.34
N GLN A 29 -3.12 8.04 -6.70
CA GLN A 29 -1.81 8.61 -7.05
C GLN A 29 -1.77 9.29 -8.41
N GLN A 30 -2.75 9.04 -9.27
CA GLN A 30 -2.81 9.64 -10.59
C GLN A 30 -3.44 11.04 -10.55
N ASN A 31 -2.91 11.90 -11.45
CA ASN A 31 -3.34 13.27 -11.68
C ASN A 31 -3.20 14.19 -10.43
N SER A 32 -3.12 15.50 -10.63
CA SER A 32 -3.21 16.44 -9.51
C SER A 32 -4.65 16.48 -8.97
N ALA A 33 -4.83 16.71 -7.67
CA ALA A 33 -6.17 17.02 -7.17
C ALA A 33 -6.66 18.38 -7.70
N SER A 34 -7.97 18.60 -7.62
CA SER A 34 -8.61 19.86 -8.01
C SER A 34 -9.71 20.23 -7.02
N GLY A 35 -10.17 21.48 -7.10
CA GLY A 35 -11.20 22.02 -6.21
C GLY A 35 -10.78 21.97 -4.74
N ASP A 36 -11.71 21.59 -3.88
CA ASP A 36 -11.56 21.62 -2.42
C ASP A 36 -10.37 20.79 -1.94
N ILE A 37 -10.10 19.63 -2.55
CA ILE A 37 -8.98 18.77 -2.16
C ILE A 37 -7.65 19.52 -2.30
N SER A 38 -7.42 20.19 -3.43
CA SER A 38 -6.19 20.95 -3.66
C SER A 38 -6.05 22.11 -2.67
N PHE A 39 -7.15 22.84 -2.40
CA PHE A 39 -7.15 23.97 -1.48
C PHE A 39 -6.83 23.56 -0.04
N TYR A 40 -7.47 22.52 0.49
CA TYR A 40 -7.18 22.06 1.86
C TYR A 40 -5.79 21.45 1.97
N CYS A 41 -5.32 20.73 0.94
CA CYS A 41 -3.96 20.22 0.94
C CYS A 41 -2.89 21.32 0.79
N ASP A 42 -3.21 22.47 0.21
CA ASP A 42 -2.34 23.66 0.26
C ASP A 42 -2.18 24.18 1.70
N ILE A 43 -3.28 24.23 2.47
CA ILE A 43 -3.26 24.64 3.88
C ILE A 43 -2.44 23.63 4.70
N PHE A 44 -2.80 22.34 4.63
CA PHE A 44 -2.08 21.27 5.32
C PHE A 44 -0.59 21.29 5.01
N SER A 45 -0.22 21.37 3.73
CA SER A 45 1.19 21.33 3.33
C SER A 45 2.02 22.50 3.86
N SER A 46 1.39 23.67 4.03
CA SER A 46 2.03 24.84 4.62
C SER A 46 2.27 24.67 6.12
N GLU A 47 1.33 24.04 6.84
CA GLU A 47 1.44 23.78 8.27
C GLU A 47 2.44 22.66 8.59
N TRP A 48 2.50 21.63 7.74
CA TRP A 48 3.30 20.43 7.97
C TRP A 48 4.60 20.39 7.16
N GLU A 49 5.00 21.49 6.51
CA GLU A 49 6.20 21.55 5.67
C GLU A 49 7.45 21.03 6.39
N SER A 50 7.61 21.33 7.68
CA SER A 50 8.77 20.89 8.46
C SER A 50 8.86 19.37 8.60
N GLU A 51 7.74 18.68 8.73
CA GLU A 51 7.75 17.22 8.89
C GLU A 51 8.09 16.50 7.58
N PHE A 52 7.60 17.04 6.46
CA PHE A 52 7.86 16.50 5.13
C PHE A 52 9.17 17.01 4.52
N GLY A 53 9.72 18.11 5.04
CA GLY A 53 10.90 18.80 4.51
C GLY A 53 10.68 19.46 3.15
N ASN A 54 9.47 19.37 2.59
CA ASN A 54 9.10 19.91 1.30
C ASN A 54 7.57 20.06 1.17
N ILE A 55 7.12 21.28 0.91
CA ILE A 55 5.70 21.61 0.75
C ILE A 55 5.01 20.81 -0.36
N THR A 56 5.69 20.57 -1.50
CA THR A 56 5.13 19.80 -2.62
C THR A 56 4.93 18.34 -2.24
N ILE A 57 5.85 17.76 -1.46
CA ILE A 57 5.70 16.39 -0.95
C ILE A 57 4.52 16.32 0.02
N ALA A 58 4.45 17.23 1.00
CA ALA A 58 3.34 17.30 1.96
C ALA A 58 1.98 17.42 1.25
N LYS A 59 1.88 18.33 0.28
CA LYS A 59 0.65 18.54 -0.50
C LYS A 59 0.27 17.27 -1.25
N ARG A 60 1.22 16.68 -1.98
CA ARG A 60 0.96 15.46 -2.75
C ARG A 60 0.52 14.31 -1.84
N THR A 61 1.17 14.11 -0.70
CA THR A 61 0.79 13.05 0.25
C THR A 61 -0.64 13.26 0.77
N CYS A 62 -1.00 14.51 1.13
CA CYS A 62 -2.38 14.85 1.50
C CYS A 62 -3.37 14.52 0.37
N GLU A 63 -3.09 14.94 -0.86
CA GLU A 63 -3.98 14.69 -1.99
C GLU A 63 -4.18 13.19 -2.27
N GLU A 64 -3.11 12.39 -2.21
CA GLU A 64 -3.15 10.95 -2.40
C GLU A 64 -4.02 10.26 -1.32
N ILE A 65 -3.86 10.67 -0.06
CA ILE A 65 -4.64 10.11 1.06
C ILE A 65 -6.12 10.49 0.94
N VAL A 66 -6.43 11.77 0.67
CA VAL A 66 -7.83 12.24 0.56
C VAL A 66 -8.54 11.57 -0.62
N LYS A 67 -7.87 11.41 -1.77
CA LYS A 67 -8.44 10.70 -2.92
C LYS A 67 -8.70 9.23 -2.61
N LEU A 68 -7.75 8.57 -1.94
CA LEU A 68 -7.95 7.18 -1.54
C LEU A 68 -9.17 7.07 -0.62
N TYR A 69 -9.26 7.90 0.42
CA TYR A 69 -10.41 7.94 1.33
C TYR A 69 -11.74 8.03 0.57
N LYS A 70 -11.84 8.95 -0.40
CA LYS A 70 -13.05 9.12 -1.21
C LYS A 70 -13.40 7.92 -2.11
N SER A 71 -12.43 7.06 -2.41
CA SER A 71 -12.63 5.86 -3.22
C SER A 71 -13.03 4.62 -2.41
N LEU A 72 -12.98 4.69 -1.08
CA LEU A 72 -13.28 3.59 -0.16
C LEU A 72 -14.72 3.71 0.34
N ASP A 73 -15.66 3.24 -0.49
CA ASP A 73 -17.10 3.40 -0.29
C ASP A 73 -17.60 2.82 1.05
N ASN A 74 -16.96 1.76 1.56
CA ASN A 74 -17.43 1.10 2.77
C ASN A 74 -17.04 1.85 4.03
N LEU A 75 -16.15 2.84 3.98
CA LEU A 75 -15.86 3.73 5.12
C LEU A 75 -17.11 4.53 5.55
N LYS A 76 -18.12 4.64 4.68
CA LYS A 76 -19.41 5.27 4.96
C LYS A 76 -20.51 4.26 5.35
N SER A 77 -20.19 2.96 5.39
CA SER A 77 -21.15 1.87 5.61
C SER A 77 -21.21 1.44 7.09
N GLU A 78 -22.02 0.42 7.39
CA GLU A 78 -22.13 -0.14 8.75
C GLU A 78 -20.77 -0.63 9.28
N THR A 79 -20.41 -0.15 10.47
CA THR A 79 -19.10 -0.35 11.13
C THR A 79 -18.78 -1.81 11.46
N SER A 80 -19.77 -2.70 11.40
CA SER A 80 -19.60 -4.13 11.72
C SER A 80 -19.31 -5.02 10.51
N SER A 81 -19.47 -4.50 9.28
CA SER A 81 -19.29 -5.28 8.06
C SER A 81 -17.82 -5.63 7.82
N ALA A 82 -17.56 -6.78 7.19
CA ALA A 82 -16.21 -7.18 6.79
C ALA A 82 -15.61 -6.19 5.79
N ASP A 83 -16.44 -5.64 4.89
CA ASP A 83 -16.01 -4.66 3.90
C ASP A 83 -15.58 -3.33 4.54
N TYR A 84 -16.32 -2.85 5.55
CA TYR A 84 -15.91 -1.69 6.36
C TYR A 84 -14.55 -1.93 7.03
N LYS A 85 -14.38 -3.08 7.70
CA LYS A 85 -13.13 -3.43 8.39
C LYS A 85 -11.95 -3.51 7.44
N ASN A 86 -12.16 -4.10 6.26
CA ASN A 86 -11.12 -4.17 5.22
C ASN A 86 -10.76 -2.79 4.68
N ASP A 87 -11.74 -1.90 4.45
CA ASP A 87 -11.49 -0.53 4.02
C ASP A 87 -10.71 0.24 5.10
N CYS A 88 -11.10 0.12 6.38
CA CYS A 88 -10.38 0.74 7.51
C CYS A 88 -8.95 0.21 7.66
N GLY A 89 -8.78 -1.11 7.62
CA GLY A 89 -7.47 -1.76 7.75
C GLY A 89 -6.53 -1.35 6.62
N PHE A 90 -7.01 -1.36 5.38
CA PHE A 90 -6.22 -0.91 4.24
C PHE A 90 -5.89 0.59 4.33
N PHE A 91 -6.87 1.43 4.70
CA PHE A 91 -6.66 2.86 4.79
C PHE A 91 -5.65 3.21 5.89
N ASN A 92 -5.74 2.59 7.06
CA ASN A 92 -4.77 2.76 8.14
C ASN A 92 -3.35 2.33 7.71
N TYR A 93 -3.22 1.17 7.06
CA TYR A 93 -1.95 0.75 6.45
C TYR A 93 -1.41 1.79 5.47
N TRP A 94 -2.25 2.26 4.54
CA TRP A 94 -1.83 3.15 3.48
C TRP A 94 -1.39 4.52 4.00
N VAL A 95 -2.14 5.10 4.95
CA VAL A 95 -1.79 6.35 5.63
C VAL A 95 -0.43 6.21 6.32
N ASN A 96 -0.23 5.12 7.07
CA ASN A 96 1.04 4.84 7.73
C ASN A 96 2.20 4.73 6.73
N PHE A 97 2.01 3.93 5.68
CA PHE A 97 3.00 3.74 4.63
C PHE A 97 3.36 5.08 3.96
N LYS A 98 2.35 5.85 3.54
CA LYS A 98 2.57 7.08 2.77
C LYS A 98 3.19 8.20 3.55
N ILE A 99 2.73 8.42 4.79
CA ILE A 99 3.32 9.43 5.66
C ILE A 99 4.77 9.03 6.01
N ALA A 100 5.02 7.76 6.37
CA ALA A 100 6.37 7.30 6.69
C ALA A 100 7.34 7.38 5.49
N GLU A 101 6.87 7.08 4.27
CA GLU A 101 7.67 7.18 3.04
C GLU A 101 7.99 8.63 2.67
N SER A 102 7.07 9.56 2.93
CA SER A 102 7.13 10.94 2.44
C SER A 102 7.86 11.90 3.40
N ARG A 103 8.07 11.51 4.66
CA ARG A 103 8.63 12.40 5.67
C ARG A 103 10.14 12.48 5.65
N SER A 104 10.64 13.64 6.07
CA SER A 104 12.07 13.90 6.25
C SER A 104 12.54 13.67 7.70
N ASN A 105 11.61 13.77 8.67
CA ASN A 105 11.83 13.55 10.10
C ASN A 105 10.73 12.62 10.67
N GLY A 106 10.95 12.03 11.84
CA GLY A 106 10.00 11.10 12.48
C GLY A 106 9.58 11.57 13.87
N SER A 107 9.49 12.88 14.08
CA SER A 107 9.19 13.49 15.39
C SER A 107 7.75 13.26 15.83
N ASP A 108 6.81 13.57 14.94
CA ASP A 108 5.37 13.46 15.21
C ASP A 108 4.82 12.07 14.88
N CYS A 109 3.73 11.69 15.54
CA CYS A 109 3.05 10.44 15.27
C CYS A 109 2.27 10.53 13.94
N ILE A 110 2.16 9.39 13.25
CA ILE A 110 1.42 9.31 11.98
C ILE A 110 -0.03 9.70 12.19
N LYS A 111 -0.61 9.30 13.33
CA LYS A 111 -1.96 9.71 13.73
C LYS A 111 -2.10 11.24 13.80
N ASP A 112 -1.16 11.94 14.43
CA ASP A 112 -1.20 13.40 14.57
C ASP A 112 -1.17 14.09 13.19
N ILE A 113 -0.36 13.57 12.27
CA ILE A 113 -0.28 14.08 10.90
C ILE A 113 -1.58 13.82 10.14
N TYR A 114 -2.15 12.62 10.28
CA TYR A 114 -3.44 12.29 9.68
C TYR A 114 -4.56 13.21 10.19
N GLU A 115 -4.62 13.46 11.50
CA GLU A 115 -5.57 14.39 12.11
C GLU A 115 -5.41 15.80 11.52
N GLY A 116 -4.17 16.22 11.24
CA GLY A 116 -3.85 17.47 10.54
C GLY A 116 -4.43 17.56 9.12
N ILE A 117 -4.60 16.44 8.40
CA ILE A 117 -5.26 16.44 7.07
C ILE A 117 -6.75 16.80 7.24
N GLY A 118 -7.37 16.46 8.36
CA GLY A 118 -8.73 16.85 8.69
C GLY A 118 -9.80 16.21 7.80
N ILE A 119 -9.59 14.98 7.33
CA ILE A 119 -10.48 14.32 6.36
C ILE A 119 -11.94 14.29 6.81
N GLU A 120 -12.14 13.98 8.08
CA GLU A 120 -13.48 13.83 8.66
C GLU A 120 -14.20 15.16 8.87
N VAL A 121 -13.46 16.27 8.83
CA VAL A 121 -14.03 17.62 8.94
C VAL A 121 -14.32 18.19 7.55
N TYR A 122 -13.43 17.95 6.59
CA TYR A 122 -13.46 18.64 5.29
C TYR A 122 -14.03 17.82 4.14
N PHE A 123 -14.10 16.49 4.26
CA PHE A 123 -14.38 15.60 3.13
C PHE A 123 -15.41 14.50 3.38
N THR A 124 -16.01 14.42 4.57
CA THR A 124 -17.26 13.67 4.76
C THR A 124 -18.41 14.43 4.12
N ASP A 125 -19.25 13.77 3.32
CA ASP A 125 -20.42 14.41 2.71
C ASP A 125 -21.29 15.03 3.80
N SER A 126 -21.26 16.36 3.88
CA SER A 126 -22.12 17.13 4.73
C SER A 126 -23.53 17.15 4.14
N ASP A 127 -24.31 16.12 4.43
CA ASP A 127 -25.71 16.30 4.84
C ASP A 127 -25.79 16.61 6.35
N ILE A 128 -24.66 16.97 6.97
CA ILE A 128 -24.65 17.61 8.29
C ILE A 128 -25.01 19.07 8.05
N SER A 129 -26.31 19.33 8.06
CA SER A 129 -26.88 20.66 8.23
C SER A 129 -26.12 21.40 9.32
N THR A 130 -25.75 22.66 9.05
CA THR A 130 -25.17 23.63 9.97
C THR A 130 -26.16 24.01 11.09
N ASP A 131 -26.68 23.03 11.83
CA ASP A 131 -27.42 23.26 13.05
C ASP A 131 -26.50 22.96 14.23
N SER A 132 -26.37 23.97 15.07
CA SER A 132 -25.36 24.14 16.11
C SER A 132 -25.53 23.25 17.34
N ASP A 133 -26.04 22.02 17.17
CA ASP A 133 -26.22 21.04 18.24
C ASP A 133 -25.55 19.72 17.83
N ILE A 134 -24.21 19.72 17.85
CA ILE A 134 -23.44 18.47 17.89
C ILE A 134 -23.65 17.87 19.28
N SER A 135 -24.70 17.07 19.42
CA SER A 135 -24.79 16.08 20.50
C SER A 135 -23.62 15.11 20.33
N THR A 136 -22.74 15.03 21.32
CA THR A 136 -21.55 14.16 21.37
C THR A 136 -21.89 12.66 21.54
N ASP A 137 -23.05 12.21 21.04
CA ASP A 137 -23.63 10.91 21.39
C ASP A 137 -24.26 10.18 20.18
N SER A 138 -23.92 10.56 18.95
CA SER A 138 -24.32 9.82 17.74
C SER A 138 -23.10 9.22 17.07
N ASP A 139 -23.19 7.91 16.82
CA ASP A 139 -22.34 7.01 16.02
C ASP A 139 -21.79 7.59 14.70
N THR A 140 -21.01 8.67 14.75
CA THR A 140 -20.22 9.11 13.61
C THR A 140 -19.12 8.10 13.39
N ASN A 141 -19.09 7.55 12.18
CA ASN A 141 -18.17 6.52 11.75
C ASN A 141 -16.74 7.09 11.60
N TYR A 142 -16.11 7.43 12.72
CA TYR A 142 -14.74 7.94 12.80
C TYR A 142 -13.79 6.81 12.45
N ILE A 143 -12.86 7.04 11.52
CA ILE A 143 -11.88 6.02 11.18
C ILE A 143 -10.76 6.10 12.20
N ASP A 144 -10.59 5.05 13.01
CA ASP A 144 -9.51 5.01 13.98
C ASP A 144 -8.17 4.75 13.28
N ILE A 145 -7.49 5.83 12.92
CA ILE A 145 -6.10 5.79 12.47
C ILE A 145 -5.19 5.69 13.69
N TYR A 146 -4.26 4.74 13.63
CA TYR A 146 -3.25 4.53 14.66
C TYR A 146 -1.89 4.27 14.04
N ASP A 147 -0.85 4.57 14.80
CA ASP A 147 0.53 4.27 14.42
C ASP A 147 0.75 2.76 14.35
N ILE A 148 1.08 2.25 13.16
CA ILE A 148 1.55 0.89 12.99
C ILE A 148 3.03 0.86 13.37
N ASN A 149 3.42 -0.09 14.23
CA ASN A 149 4.83 -0.21 14.58
C ASN A 149 5.68 -0.56 13.34
N LYS A 150 6.94 -0.14 13.37
CA LYS A 150 7.85 -0.24 12.22
C LYS A 150 8.01 -1.66 11.67
N ASP A 151 8.03 -2.66 12.55
CA ASP A 151 8.27 -4.05 12.15
C ASP A 151 7.05 -4.61 11.40
N ASP A 152 5.84 -4.32 11.89
CA ASP A 152 4.60 -4.74 11.22
C ASP A 152 4.34 -3.96 9.94
N LEU A 153 4.61 -2.64 9.91
CA LEU A 153 4.52 -1.85 8.69
C LEU A 153 5.47 -2.39 7.62
N ASN A 154 6.71 -2.75 7.98
CA ASN A 154 7.66 -3.37 7.06
C ASN A 154 7.17 -4.73 6.52
N LYS A 155 6.56 -5.56 7.37
CA LYS A 155 5.92 -6.82 6.94
C LYS A 155 4.77 -6.57 5.96
N MET A 156 3.89 -5.62 6.25
CA MET A 156 2.79 -5.25 5.36
C MET A 156 3.29 -4.73 4.01
N ASN A 157 4.33 -3.87 4.01
CA ASN A 157 4.96 -3.38 2.78
C ASN A 157 5.51 -4.51 1.92
N ILE A 158 6.10 -5.55 2.52
CA ILE A 158 6.57 -6.73 1.78
C ILE A 158 5.40 -7.48 1.12
N LEU A 159 4.29 -7.71 1.84
CA LEU A 159 3.10 -8.35 1.26
C LEU A 159 2.49 -7.50 0.14
N HIS A 160 2.34 -6.20 0.35
CA HIS A 160 1.83 -5.27 -0.66
C HIS A 160 2.68 -5.32 -1.94
N SER A 161 4.00 -5.22 -1.78
CA SER A 161 4.98 -5.30 -2.87
C SER A 161 4.91 -6.63 -3.64
N LEU A 162 4.61 -7.73 -2.96
CA LEU A 162 4.39 -9.04 -3.59
C LEU A 162 3.10 -9.05 -4.43
N TYR A 163 2.00 -8.52 -3.89
CA TYR A 163 0.72 -8.46 -4.58
C TYR A 163 0.73 -7.53 -5.79
N GLU A 164 1.43 -6.40 -5.75
CA GLU A 164 1.60 -5.54 -6.92
C GLU A 164 2.25 -6.27 -8.09
N LYS A 165 3.33 -7.00 -7.82
CA LYS A 165 4.03 -7.79 -8.85
C LYS A 165 3.15 -8.92 -9.36
N TYR A 166 2.37 -9.56 -8.49
CA TYR A 166 1.38 -10.55 -8.91
C TYR A 166 0.34 -9.94 -9.87
N ILE A 167 -0.22 -8.77 -9.56
CA ILE A 167 -1.20 -8.08 -10.41
C ILE A 167 -0.58 -7.77 -11.77
N GLU A 168 0.65 -7.26 -11.81
CA GLU A 168 1.37 -6.96 -13.06
C GLU A 168 1.63 -8.21 -13.90
N LEU A 169 2.14 -9.28 -13.28
CA LEU A 169 2.35 -10.57 -13.96
C LEU A 169 1.04 -11.13 -14.50
N ASN A 170 -0.01 -11.13 -13.68
CA ASN A 170 -1.32 -11.62 -14.05
C ASN A 170 -1.91 -10.81 -15.22
N ALA A 171 -1.76 -9.48 -15.21
CA ALA A 171 -2.19 -8.62 -16.31
C ALA A 171 -1.46 -8.95 -17.62
N ILE A 172 -0.14 -9.14 -17.59
CA ILE A 172 0.64 -9.56 -18.78
C ILE A 172 0.17 -10.93 -19.29
N ILE A 173 -0.03 -11.89 -18.38
CA ILE A 173 -0.52 -13.22 -18.72
C ILE A 173 -1.91 -13.14 -19.37
N TYR A 174 -2.83 -12.32 -18.86
CA TYR A 174 -4.18 -12.20 -19.42
C TYR A 174 -4.24 -11.40 -20.74
N ASN A 175 -3.54 -10.27 -20.84
CA ASN A 175 -3.82 -9.24 -21.84
C ASN A 175 -3.31 -9.50 -23.27
N LYS A 176 -2.72 -10.67 -23.59
CA LYS A 176 -2.51 -11.17 -24.97
C LYS A 176 -1.73 -10.26 -25.96
N ILE A 177 -1.12 -9.17 -25.53
CA ILE A 177 -0.28 -8.32 -26.39
C ILE A 177 1.16 -8.79 -26.25
N ASP A 178 1.90 -8.77 -27.36
CA ASP A 178 3.30 -9.22 -27.52
C ASP A 178 4.10 -9.17 -26.21
N LEU A 179 4.57 -10.35 -25.79
CA LEU A 179 5.27 -10.49 -24.52
C LEU A 179 6.58 -9.68 -24.55
N ASP A 180 6.63 -8.61 -23.76
CA ASP A 180 7.91 -8.03 -23.35
C ASP A 180 8.59 -8.98 -22.34
N LYS A 181 9.42 -9.87 -22.88
CA LYS A 181 10.16 -10.89 -22.11
C LYS A 181 11.02 -10.27 -21.01
N GLN A 182 11.63 -9.13 -21.29
CA GLN A 182 12.55 -8.49 -20.36
C GLN A 182 11.78 -7.93 -19.18
N SER A 183 10.68 -7.24 -19.45
CA SER A 183 9.78 -6.74 -18.40
C SER A 183 9.20 -7.88 -17.56
N PHE A 184 8.66 -8.92 -18.20
CA PHE A 184 8.04 -10.06 -17.53
C PHE A 184 9.02 -10.83 -16.63
N LEU A 185 10.24 -11.08 -17.11
CA LEU A 185 11.30 -11.70 -16.32
C LEU A 185 11.75 -10.79 -15.17
N SER A 186 11.85 -9.48 -15.41
CA SER A 186 12.23 -8.51 -14.38
C SER A 186 11.21 -8.50 -13.23
N ILE A 187 9.91 -8.50 -13.54
CA ILE A 187 8.85 -8.49 -12.52
C ILE A 187 8.87 -9.79 -11.70
N SER A 188 8.98 -10.96 -12.35
CA SER A 188 9.05 -12.24 -11.62
C SER A 188 10.34 -12.38 -10.80
N THR A 189 11.46 -11.84 -11.27
CA THR A 189 12.72 -11.74 -10.49
C THR A 189 12.56 -10.84 -9.27
N ALA A 190 11.95 -9.67 -9.43
CA ALA A 190 11.67 -8.77 -8.31
C ALA A 190 10.72 -9.43 -7.28
N CYS A 191 9.76 -10.23 -7.74
CA CYS A 191 8.86 -10.99 -6.87
C CYS A 191 9.65 -12.00 -6.03
N CYS A 192 10.59 -12.73 -6.65
CA CYS A 192 11.47 -13.64 -5.91
C CYS A 192 12.25 -12.95 -4.78
N ASN A 193 12.79 -11.76 -5.03
CA ASN A 193 13.56 -11.03 -4.01
C ASN A 193 12.72 -10.73 -2.76
N ASP A 194 11.49 -10.26 -2.96
CA ASP A 194 10.59 -9.95 -1.83
C ASP A 194 10.06 -11.23 -1.17
N TYR A 195 9.79 -12.27 -1.94
CA TYR A 195 9.32 -13.55 -1.41
C TYR A 195 10.40 -14.23 -0.57
N ILE A 196 11.68 -14.14 -0.96
CA ILE A 196 12.80 -14.65 -0.16
C ILE A 196 12.84 -13.92 1.19
N LYS A 197 12.78 -12.58 1.21
CA LYS A 197 12.74 -11.79 2.45
C LYS A 197 11.57 -12.23 3.34
N ALA A 198 10.37 -12.31 2.78
CA ALA A 198 9.17 -12.74 3.48
C ALA A 198 9.32 -14.16 4.05
N SER A 199 9.88 -15.09 3.27
CA SER A 199 10.08 -16.46 3.68
C SER A 199 11.07 -16.60 4.84
N TYR A 200 12.07 -15.72 4.95
CA TYR A 200 13.00 -15.73 6.09
C TYR A 200 12.31 -15.32 7.39
N ILE A 201 11.40 -14.33 7.33
CA ILE A 201 10.60 -13.91 8.48
C ILE A 201 9.77 -15.10 9.02
N CYS A 202 9.23 -15.93 8.11
CA CYS A 202 8.42 -17.10 8.49
C CYS A 202 9.21 -18.38 8.82
N ASN A 203 10.45 -18.54 8.32
CA ASN A 203 11.27 -19.73 8.53
C ASN A 203 12.30 -19.59 9.66
N GLY A 204 12.53 -18.39 10.20
CA GLY A 204 13.64 -18.05 11.10
C GLY A 204 13.57 -18.61 12.54
N GLY A 205 12.81 -19.68 12.80
CA GLY A 205 12.72 -20.29 14.14
C GLY A 205 11.96 -19.46 15.19
N ASN A 206 11.63 -18.20 14.89
CA ASN A 206 10.73 -17.35 15.67
C ASN A 206 9.28 -17.57 15.20
N HIS A 207 8.76 -18.79 15.39
CA HIS A 207 7.31 -19.01 15.46
C HIS A 207 6.74 -18.42 16.76
N ASN A 208 7.11 -17.18 17.06
CA ASN A 208 6.42 -16.39 18.07
C ASN A 208 5.06 -16.01 17.46
N ASN A 209 4.04 -15.87 18.30
CA ASN A 209 2.69 -15.51 17.85
C ASN A 209 2.68 -14.24 16.99
N ASP A 210 3.67 -13.37 17.15
CA ASP A 210 3.83 -12.04 16.53
C ASP A 210 3.99 -12.05 15.00
N ASN A 211 4.37 -13.18 14.38
CA ASN A 211 4.47 -13.28 12.91
C ASN A 211 3.37 -14.12 12.28
N ARG A 212 2.44 -14.66 13.08
CA ARG A 212 1.46 -15.65 12.62
C ARG A 212 0.58 -15.09 11.49
N GLN A 213 0.03 -13.89 11.65
CA GLN A 213 -0.83 -13.26 10.66
C GLN A 213 -0.08 -13.02 9.34
N PHE A 214 1.08 -12.37 9.40
CA PHE A 214 1.93 -12.16 8.23
C PHE A 214 2.23 -13.47 7.48
N CYS A 215 2.60 -14.53 8.19
CA CYS A 215 2.92 -15.82 7.57
C CYS A 215 1.69 -16.52 6.99
N THR A 216 0.51 -16.36 7.60
CA THR A 216 -0.76 -16.83 7.02
C THR A 216 -1.02 -16.14 5.68
N HIS A 217 -0.93 -14.80 5.61
CA HIS A 217 -1.17 -14.09 4.34
C HIS A 217 -0.07 -14.31 3.30
N LEU A 218 1.18 -14.56 3.73
CA LEU A 218 2.25 -14.99 2.81
C LEU A 218 1.93 -16.36 2.18
N GLN A 219 1.33 -17.28 2.92
CA GLN A 219 0.89 -18.58 2.40
C GLN A 219 -0.30 -18.43 1.44
N SER A 220 -1.22 -17.51 1.71
CA SER A 220 -2.30 -17.14 0.78
C SER A 220 -1.73 -16.57 -0.53
N PHE A 221 -0.78 -15.63 -0.44
CA PHE A 221 -0.06 -15.10 -1.60
C PHE A 221 0.62 -16.20 -2.41
N LYS A 222 1.36 -17.10 -1.74
CA LYS A 222 2.05 -18.22 -2.39
C LYS A 222 1.08 -19.06 -3.20
N SER A 223 -0.07 -19.40 -2.62
CA SER A 223 -1.11 -20.20 -3.27
C SER A 223 -1.64 -19.50 -4.53
N LYS A 224 -1.98 -18.20 -4.44
CA LYS A 224 -2.39 -17.39 -5.60
C LYS A 224 -1.31 -17.31 -6.69
N TYR A 225 -0.04 -17.13 -6.32
CA TYR A 225 1.04 -17.07 -7.29
C TYR A 225 1.30 -18.42 -7.98
N GLU A 226 1.15 -19.53 -7.27
CA GLU A 226 1.26 -20.89 -7.84
C GLU A 226 0.16 -21.18 -8.88
N GLU A 227 -1.03 -20.57 -8.75
CA GLU A 227 -2.08 -20.64 -9.77
C GLU A 227 -1.64 -20.01 -11.10
N LEU A 228 -0.72 -19.03 -11.08
CA LEU A 228 -0.17 -18.46 -12.31
C LEU A 228 0.62 -19.49 -13.12
N TYR A 229 1.16 -20.55 -12.50
CA TYR A 229 2.03 -21.51 -13.21
C TYR A 229 1.28 -22.19 -14.34
N ASN A 230 0.06 -22.66 -14.06
CA ASN A 230 -0.78 -23.30 -15.07
C ASN A 230 -1.17 -22.31 -16.18
N LYS A 231 -1.40 -21.03 -15.84
CA LYS A 231 -1.75 -19.99 -16.81
C LYS A 231 -0.57 -19.64 -17.71
N VAL A 232 0.63 -19.54 -17.15
CA VAL A 232 1.90 -19.30 -17.86
C VAL A 232 2.20 -20.47 -18.79
N ASP A 233 2.10 -21.71 -18.30
CA ASP A 233 2.36 -22.90 -19.10
C ASP A 233 1.37 -23.03 -20.27
N ALA A 234 0.10 -22.67 -20.06
CA ALA A 234 -0.91 -22.62 -21.12
C ALA A 234 -0.64 -21.54 -22.19
N LYS A 235 0.13 -20.50 -21.89
CA LYS A 235 0.53 -19.46 -22.85
C LYS A 235 1.70 -19.89 -23.75
N GLY A 236 2.41 -20.95 -23.36
CA GLY A 236 3.47 -21.56 -24.14
C GLY A 236 4.88 -21.26 -23.61
N THR A 237 5.85 -21.92 -24.22
CA THR A 237 7.25 -21.95 -23.76
C THR A 237 7.91 -20.58 -23.68
N GLU A 238 7.46 -19.63 -24.50
CA GLU A 238 7.96 -18.25 -24.46
C GLU A 238 7.65 -17.56 -23.12
N TYR A 239 6.47 -17.78 -22.56
CA TYR A 239 6.10 -17.26 -21.24
C TYR A 239 6.81 -18.04 -20.12
N SER A 240 6.76 -19.38 -20.16
CA SER A 240 7.37 -20.23 -19.12
C SER A 240 8.89 -19.99 -19.00
N ASN A 241 9.60 -19.75 -20.10
CA ASN A 241 11.04 -19.48 -20.06
C ASN A 241 11.41 -18.11 -19.47
N ASN A 242 10.45 -17.19 -19.38
CA ASN A 242 10.65 -15.82 -18.88
C ASN A 242 9.87 -15.55 -17.57
N PHE A 243 9.45 -16.61 -16.87
CA PHE A 243 8.74 -16.54 -15.61
C PHE A 243 9.46 -17.37 -14.55
N ILE A 244 9.69 -16.81 -13.36
CA ILE A 244 10.33 -17.52 -12.26
C ILE A 244 9.27 -18.04 -11.28
N LYS A 245 9.27 -19.36 -11.03
CA LYS A 245 8.43 -19.98 -10.00
C LYS A 245 9.00 -19.68 -8.61
N LEU A 246 8.14 -19.59 -7.59
CA LEU A 246 8.58 -19.32 -6.22
C LEU A 246 9.53 -20.40 -5.68
N SER A 247 9.37 -21.65 -6.13
CA SER A 247 10.27 -22.77 -5.82
C SER A 247 11.68 -22.61 -6.41
N GLU A 248 11.84 -21.79 -7.44
CA GLU A 248 13.11 -21.54 -8.14
C GLU A 248 13.83 -20.30 -7.61
N CYS A 249 13.17 -19.51 -6.75
CA CYS A 249 13.78 -18.36 -6.09
C CYS A 249 14.97 -18.84 -5.22
N LYS A 250 16.20 -18.50 -5.66
CA LYS A 250 17.42 -18.90 -4.97
C LYS A 250 17.57 -18.15 -3.65
N LYS A 251 17.65 -18.87 -2.54
CA LYS A 251 18.10 -18.31 -1.25
C LYS A 251 19.59 -17.98 -1.35
N THR A 252 19.96 -16.72 -1.51
CA THR A 252 21.37 -16.31 -1.40
C THR A 252 21.68 -16.04 0.08
N ASN A 253 22.65 -16.76 0.62
CA ASN A 253 23.07 -16.67 2.03
C ASN A 253 23.64 -15.27 2.39
N THR A 254 23.91 -14.44 1.38
CA THR A 254 24.53 -13.12 1.50
C THR A 254 23.54 -11.98 1.78
N MET A 255 22.23 -12.18 1.54
CA MET A 255 21.23 -11.12 1.73
C MET A 255 20.82 -10.93 3.22
N SER A 256 21.12 -11.91 4.07
CA SER A 256 20.70 -11.95 5.49
C SER A 256 21.42 -10.96 6.39
N THR A 257 22.68 -10.60 6.09
CA THR A 257 23.50 -9.78 7.01
C THR A 257 23.44 -8.29 6.71
N VAL A 258 23.09 -7.90 5.47
CA VAL A 258 23.01 -6.48 5.08
C VAL A 258 21.63 -5.90 5.39
N LEU A 259 20.55 -6.65 5.13
CA LEU A 259 19.19 -6.11 5.26
C LEU A 259 18.67 -5.97 6.70
N ILE A 260 19.18 -6.76 7.64
CA ILE A 260 18.79 -6.62 9.07
C ILE A 260 19.38 -5.32 9.67
N GLY A 261 20.43 -4.76 9.05
CA GLY A 261 21.12 -3.55 9.52
C GLY A 261 20.89 -2.28 8.70
N THR A 262 20.29 -2.34 7.50
CA THR A 262 20.07 -1.15 6.67
C THR A 262 18.61 -0.72 6.67
N THR A 263 18.33 0.34 7.44
CA THR A 263 17.09 1.13 7.40
C THR A 263 16.90 1.93 6.10
N ALA A 264 17.48 1.52 4.97
CA ALA A 264 17.49 2.32 3.75
C ALA A 264 17.60 1.44 2.49
N ALA A 265 16.47 0.89 2.09
CA ALA A 265 16.14 0.65 0.68
C ALA A 265 14.63 0.41 0.60
N LEU A 266 13.85 1.47 0.90
CA LEU A 266 12.53 1.61 0.31
C LEU A 266 12.78 1.52 -1.20
N ILE A 267 12.46 0.37 -1.79
CA ILE A 267 12.20 0.34 -3.22
C ILE A 267 11.05 1.35 -3.37
N PRO A 268 11.21 2.43 -4.15
CA PRO A 268 10.09 3.30 -4.43
C PRO A 268 9.01 2.39 -5.01
N LEU A 269 7.90 2.23 -4.30
CA LEU A 269 6.79 1.40 -4.77
C LEU A 269 6.18 2.01 -6.05
N PHE A 270 6.61 3.21 -6.47
CA PHE A 270 6.39 3.76 -7.80
C PHE A 270 7.62 4.48 -8.35
N GLY A 271 8.15 4.03 -9.49
CA GLY A 271 9.31 4.64 -10.16
C GLY A 271 9.75 4.01 -11.48
N LEU A 272 9.09 2.95 -11.95
CA LEU A 272 9.24 2.45 -13.32
C LEU A 272 7.87 2.53 -13.99
N LEU A 273 7.70 3.58 -14.80
CA LEU A 273 6.75 3.78 -15.92
C LEU A 273 6.18 5.21 -15.99
N TYR A 274 7.04 6.22 -16.01
CA TYR A 274 6.82 7.40 -16.86
C TYR A 274 8.07 7.63 -17.71
N LYS A 275 8.26 6.75 -18.70
CA LYS A 275 8.81 7.17 -19.98
C LYS A 275 7.65 7.15 -20.97
N VAL A 276 6.74 8.11 -20.79
CA VAL A 276 5.89 8.57 -21.88
C VAL A 276 6.86 9.07 -22.93
N ASN A 277 7.08 8.28 -23.97
CA ASN A 277 7.46 8.88 -25.24
C ASN A 277 6.33 9.85 -25.55
N GLU A 278 6.65 11.14 -25.62
CA GLU A 278 5.80 12.11 -26.30
C GLU A 278 5.43 11.52 -27.67
N ILE A 279 4.23 10.96 -27.77
CA ILE A 279 3.64 10.69 -29.08
C ILE A 279 3.27 12.08 -29.60
N ASN A 280 4.22 12.66 -30.34
CA ASN A 280 3.98 13.81 -31.18
C ASN A 280 2.80 13.49 -32.12
N PHE A 281 1.61 13.95 -31.76
CA PHE A 281 0.56 14.17 -32.74
C PHE A 281 0.96 15.41 -33.55
N ILE A 282 1.65 15.15 -34.66
CA ILE A 282 1.79 16.14 -35.73
C ILE A 282 0.45 16.13 -36.48
N PHE A 283 -0.29 17.23 -36.37
CA PHE A 283 -1.35 17.57 -37.32
C PHE A 283 -0.75 18.07 -38.63
#